data_AF-A0A2N9MXT6-F1
#
_entry.id   AF-A0A2N9MXT6-F1
#
_cell.length_a   1.000
_cell.length_b   1.000
_cell.length_c   1.000
_cell.angle_alpha   90.00
_cell.angle_beta   90.00
_cell.angle_gamma   90.00
#
_symmetry.space_group_name_H-M   'P 1'
#
loop_
_entity.id
_entity.type
_entity.pdbx_description
1 polymer ?
#
loop_
_entity_poly.entity_id
_entity_poly.type
_entity_poly.pdbx_seq_one_letter_code
_entity_poly.pdbx_strand_id
1 'polypeptide(L)'
;MSLYEGRIHRRMERNMKMLKELQTERKAALEQVVEDATVLAQYAASQGEAYDPERDFPPEALPPQFGFSLSEITTGKQPFRRVA
;
A
#
# COMPACT_ATOMS: atom_id res chain seq x y z
N MET A 1 2.34 -23.42 34.86
CA MET A 1 2.81 -22.18 34.22
C MET A 1 2.99 -21.11 35.27
N SER A 2 4.16 -20.47 35.30
CA SER A 2 4.46 -19.35 36.19
C SER A 2 3.52 -18.17 35.87
N LEU A 3 3.14 -17.38 36.88
CA LEU A 3 2.28 -16.20 36.70
C LEU A 3 2.81 -15.23 35.63
N TYR A 4 4.13 -15.17 35.48
CA TYR A 4 4.80 -14.34 34.48
C TYR A 4 4.63 -14.86 33.05
N GLU A 5 4.68 -16.19 32.85
CA GLU A 5 4.49 -16.81 31.53
C GLU A 5 3.10 -16.49 30.98
N GLY A 6 2.05 -16.61 31.81
CA GLY A 6 0.69 -16.29 31.42
C GLY A 6 0.48 -14.82 31.05
N ARG A 7 1.14 -13.89 31.76
CA ARG A 7 1.09 -12.45 31.44
C ARG A 7 1.80 -12.13 30.13
N ILE A 8 2.96 -12.76 29.89
CA ILE A 8 3.72 -12.60 28.64
C ILE A 8 2.90 -13.12 27.45
N HIS A 9 2.32 -14.33 27.56
CA HIS A 9 1.48 -14.91 26.51
C HIS A 9 0.31 -14.00 26.13
N ARG A 10 -0.47 -13.53 27.11
CA ARG A 10 -1.62 -12.65 26.85
C ARG A 10 -1.22 -11.31 26.24
N ARG A 11 -0.03 -10.79 26.58
CA ARG A 11 0.49 -9.56 25.95
C ARG A 11 0.92 -9.84 24.51
N MET A 12 1.60 -10.96 24.27
CA MET A 12 2.01 -11.38 22.93
C MET A 12 0.82 -11.61 22.01
N GLU A 13 -0.23 -12.29 22.48
CA GLU A 13 -1.47 -12.53 21.72
C GLU A 13 -2.16 -11.23 21.33
N ARG A 14 -2.30 -10.29 22.27
CA ARG A 14 -2.88 -8.97 21.99
C ARG A 14 -2.04 -8.18 20.99
N ASN A 15 -0.74 -8.12 21.18
CA ASN A 15 0.16 -7.44 20.25
C ASN A 15 0.08 -8.05 18.86
N MET A 16 0.04 -9.38 18.76
CA MET A 16 -0.07 -10.09 17.49
C MET A 16 -1.41 -9.80 16.79
N LYS A 17 -2.51 -9.70 17.53
CA LYS A 17 -3.81 -9.30 16.98
C LYS A 17 -3.76 -7.89 16.40
N MET A 18 -3.25 -6.93 17.17
CA MET A 18 -3.12 -5.53 16.73
C MET A 18 -2.22 -5.41 15.49
N LEU A 19 -1.11 -6.14 15.44
CA LEU A 19 -0.22 -6.14 14.27
C LEU A 19 -0.90 -6.70 13.02
N LYS A 20 -1.70 -7.76 13.16
CA LYS A 20 -2.48 -8.31 12.04
C LYS A 20 -3.52 -7.33 11.55
N GLU A 21 -4.23 -6.67 12.45
CA GLU A 21 -5.23 -5.63 12.10
C GLU A 21 -4.57 -4.48 11.33
N LEU A 22 -3.46 -3.94 11.83
CA LEU A 22 -2.69 -2.91 11.12
C LEU A 22 -2.18 -3.38 9.75
N GLN A 23 -1.75 -4.64 9.63
CA GLN A 23 -1.34 -5.18 8.34
C GLN A 23 -2.52 -5.31 7.36
N THR A 24 -3.71 -5.69 7.84
CA THR A 24 -4.91 -5.75 7.00
C THR A 24 -5.34 -4.37 6.51
N GLU A 25 -5.31 -3.37 7.39
CA GLU A 25 -5.61 -1.97 7.03
C GLU A 25 -4.63 -1.43 5.99
N ARG A 26 -3.33 -1.68 6.17
CA ARG A 26 -2.30 -1.27 5.21
C ARG A 26 -2.49 -1.93 3.84
N LYS A 27 -2.85 -3.21 3.80
CA LYS A 27 -3.12 -3.92 2.54
C LYS A 27 -4.33 -3.36 1.82
N ALA A 28 -5.42 -3.11 2.54
CA ALA A 28 -6.62 -2.50 1.97
C ALA A 28 -6.33 -1.10 1.40
N ALA A 29 -5.55 -0.29 2.12
CA ALA A 29 -5.13 1.03 1.63
C ALA A 29 -4.26 0.92 0.36
N LEU A 30 -3.35 -0.05 0.29
CA LEU A 30 -2.55 -0.29 -0.92
C LEU A 30 -3.43 -0.72 -2.10
N GLU A 31 -4.36 -1.64 -1.88
CA GLU A 31 -5.27 -2.12 -2.92
C GLU A 31 -6.07 -0.98 -3.54
N GLN A 32 -6.63 -0.10 -2.70
CA GLN A 32 -7.34 1.09 -3.16
C GLN A 32 -6.45 2.03 -3.99
N VAL A 33 -5.24 2.31 -3.52
CA VAL A 33 -4.30 3.18 -4.26
C VAL A 33 -3.86 2.56 -5.58
N VAL A 34 -3.69 1.24 -5.65
CA VAL A 34 -3.38 0.53 -6.90
C VAL A 34 -4.56 0.62 -7.86
N GLU A 35 -5.79 0.45 -7.39
CA GLU A 35 -6.99 0.62 -8.22
C GLU A 35 -7.06 2.04 -8.80
N ASP A 36 -6.92 3.07 -7.96
CA ASP A 36 -6.91 4.47 -8.39
C ASP A 36 -5.81 4.74 -9.42
N ALA A 37 -4.59 4.26 -9.16
CA ALA A 37 -3.46 4.38 -10.08
C ALA A 37 -3.74 3.69 -11.42
N THR A 38 -4.42 2.53 -11.43
CA THR A 38 -4.76 1.85 -12.68
C THR A 38 -5.78 2.62 -13.51
N VAL A 39 -6.76 3.26 -12.86
CA VAL A 39 -7.76 4.09 -13.54
C VAL A 39 -7.09 5.34 -14.13
N LEU A 40 -6.23 6.01 -13.36
CA LEU A 40 -5.48 7.17 -13.83
C LEU A 40 -4.54 6.82 -15.01
N ALA A 41 -3.88 5.66 -14.95
CA ALA A 41 -3.04 5.18 -16.03
C ALA A 41 -3.84 4.88 -17.31
N GLN A 42 -5.02 4.27 -17.18
CA GLN A 42 -5.92 4.04 -18.32
C GLN A 42 -6.43 5.36 -18.92
N TYR A 43 -6.75 6.34 -18.08
CA TYR A 43 -7.17 7.66 -18.52
C TYR A 43 -6.04 8.38 -19.27
N ALA A 44 -4.82 8.44 -18.71
CA ALA A 44 -3.66 9.03 -19.36
C ALA A 44 -3.40 8.36 -20.73
N ALA A 45 -3.45 7.02 -20.78
CA ALA A 45 -3.32 6.27 -22.03
C ALA A 45 -4.40 6.65 -23.06
N SER A 46 -5.64 6.87 -22.64
CA SER A 46 -6.72 7.32 -23.53
C SER A 46 -6.49 8.74 -24.09
N GLN A 47 -5.74 9.57 -23.37
CA GLN A 47 -5.36 10.92 -23.79
C GLN A 47 -4.04 10.94 -24.59
N GLY A 48 -3.36 9.80 -24.74
CA GLY A 48 -2.04 9.71 -25.36
C GLY A 48 -0.90 10.23 -24.47
N GLU A 49 -1.16 10.43 -23.18
CA GLU A 49 -0.22 10.94 -22.20
C GLU A 49 0.45 9.81 -21.41
N ALA A 50 1.67 10.05 -20.92
CA ALA A 50 2.35 9.13 -20.03
C ALA A 50 1.83 9.30 -18.60
N TYR A 51 1.58 8.18 -17.91
CA TYR A 51 1.19 8.18 -16.50
C TYR A 51 2.40 8.43 -15.60
N ASP A 52 2.31 9.46 -14.75
CA ASP A 52 3.35 9.83 -13.78
C ASP A 52 2.84 9.65 -12.34
N PRO A 53 3.27 8.58 -11.64
CA PRO A 53 2.80 8.28 -10.29
C PRO A 53 3.29 9.28 -9.24
N GLU A 54 4.43 9.96 -9.45
CA GLU A 54 4.96 10.95 -8.48
C GLU A 54 4.09 12.19 -8.44
N ARG A 55 3.51 12.56 -9.58
CA ARG A 55 2.58 13.70 -9.69
C ARG A 55 1.24 13.40 -9.02
N ASP A 56 0.72 12.20 -9.27
CA ASP A 56 -0.63 11.83 -8.86
C ASP A 56 -0.67 11.29 -7.41
N PHE A 57 0.46 10.80 -6.89
CA PHE A 57 0.62 10.32 -5.51
C PHE A 57 1.84 10.92 -4.81
N PRO A 58 1.85 12.23 -4.51
CA PRO A 58 2.95 12.84 -3.78
C PRO A 58 2.99 12.31 -2.32
N PRO A 59 4.20 12.18 -1.71
CA PRO A 59 4.35 11.66 -0.36
C PRO A 59 3.51 12.38 0.70
N GLU A 60 3.22 13.66 0.49
CA GLU A 60 2.41 14.49 1.39
C GLU A 60 0.90 14.19 1.31
N ALA A 61 0.43 13.65 0.18
CA ALA A 61 -0.96 13.29 -0.01
C ALA A 61 -1.27 11.85 0.45
N LEU A 62 -0.23 11.02 0.61
CA LEU A 62 -0.36 9.65 1.11
C LEU A 62 -0.48 9.65 2.64
N PRO A 63 -1.27 8.72 3.23
CA PRO A 63 -1.35 8.58 4.67
C PRO A 63 0.05 8.39 5.29
N PRO A 64 0.38 8.97 6.46
CA PRO A 64 1.69 8.81 7.09
C PRO A 64 2.08 7.35 7.37
N GLN A 65 1.09 6.47 7.52
CA GLN A 65 1.29 5.02 7.68
C GLN A 65 1.44 4.23 6.37
N PHE A 66 1.42 4.89 5.22
CA PHE A 66 1.55 4.30 3.89
C PHE A 66 3.02 3.96 3.63
N GLY A 67 3.42 2.75 4.04
CA GLY A 67 4.81 2.28 4.00
C GLY A 67 5.25 1.63 2.68
N PHE A 68 4.54 1.86 1.58
CA PHE A 68 4.83 1.26 0.27
C PHE A 68 5.53 2.25 -0.65
N SER A 69 6.44 1.74 -1.47
CA SER A 69 7.13 2.50 -2.50
C SER A 69 6.21 2.78 -3.69
N LEU A 70 6.46 3.88 -4.41
CA LEU A 70 5.74 4.21 -5.65
C LEU A 70 5.92 3.13 -6.74
N SER A 71 7.05 2.41 -6.70
CA SER A 71 7.23 1.21 -7.51
C SER A 71 6.22 0.12 -7.17
N GLU A 72 5.84 -0.10 -5.91
CA GLU A 72 4.86 -1.12 -5.54
C GLU A 72 3.44 -0.75 -6.00
N ILE A 73 3.10 0.54 -6.01
CA ILE A 73 1.84 1.06 -6.55
C ILE A 73 1.75 0.81 -8.06
N THR A 74 2.86 1.01 -8.77
CA THR A 74 2.87 0.91 -10.24
C THR A 74 3.13 -0.49 -10.78
N THR A 75 3.95 -1.31 -10.09
CA THR A 75 4.35 -2.65 -10.55
C THR A 75 3.17 -3.60 -10.67
N GLY A 76 2.06 -3.33 -9.95
CA GLY A 76 0.85 -4.14 -10.01
C GLY A 76 0.36 -4.41 -11.42
N LYS A 77 0.43 -3.43 -12.34
CA LYS A 77 0.11 -3.57 -13.78
C LYS A 77 0.74 -2.42 -14.59
N GLN A 78 2.06 -2.40 -14.80
CA GLN A 78 2.63 -1.64 -15.93
C GLN A 78 2.82 -2.57 -17.13
N PRO A 79 1.92 -2.59 -18.14
CA PRO A 79 2.25 -3.16 -19.44
C PRO A 79 3.25 -2.28 -20.21
N PHE A 80 3.45 -1.02 -19.80
CA PHE A 80 3.99 0.02 -20.67
C PHE A 80 5.33 0.56 -20.17
N ARG A 81 6.29 -0.34 -19.98
CA ARG A 81 7.69 0.07 -19.86
C ARG A 81 8.29 0.16 -21.28
N ARG A 82 8.38 1.41 -21.76
CA ARG A 82 9.18 1.97 -22.88
C ARG A 82 8.62 1.92 -24.30
N VAL A 83 8.33 3.11 -24.84
CA VAL A 83 8.72 3.50 -26.21
C VAL A 83 9.55 4.78 -26.11
N ALA A 84 10.86 4.62 -26.29
CA ALA A 84 11.91 5.55 -26.75
C ALA A 84 13.26 5.06 -26.23
#